data_AF-A0A4T0VFN6-F1
#
_entry.id   AF-A0A4T0VFN6-F1
#
_cell.length_a   1.000
_cell.length_b   1.000
_cell.length_c   1.000
_cell.angle_alpha   90.00
_cell.angle_beta   90.00
_cell.angle_gamma   90.00
#
_symmetry.space_group_name_H-M   'P 1'
#
loop_
_entity.id
_entity.type
_entity.pdbx_description
1 polymer ?
#
loop_
_entity_poly.entity_id
_entity_poly.type
_entity_poly.pdbx_seq_one_letter_code
_entity_poly.pdbx_strand_id
1 'polypeptide(L)'
;MHAYVWGGEKAEEVLPPAISVPLLRVSQHLEVPPVATYAGLNLWNFLSTTDDFTDLESLESLHTFTGTKDEAWFYLVSVAMEAQGARIITDMLNALESIKSRDYGTITRALDDLSANIRKIGALLERMYEHCDPMVFFYEIRPFLAGSKNMAAAGLPNGIFYDEGNGRGSWQQLRGGSNGQSSLIQFLDIVLGVEHTSEGNSNPHASKSAPSPAKAPAFHEEVRSYMPGPHKRFLEHVSRMGSIREFARLPSSTVEQDRFREAYQVATKSMTEFRNKHLQIVTRYIVLPSKRSYGGAKVDLASTSAVKDEQLTGTGGTALMPFLKQTRDETLQAGQFGRDTRN
;
A
#
# COMPACT_ATOMS: atom_id res chain seq x y z
N MET A 1 -19.61 3.76 7.15
CA MET A 1 -18.82 4.64 8.04
C MET A 1 -18.20 5.79 7.27
N HIS A 2 -17.27 5.59 6.33
CA HIS A 2 -16.61 6.70 5.60
C HIS A 2 -17.59 7.63 4.86
N ALA A 3 -18.66 7.10 4.27
CA ALA A 3 -19.72 7.92 3.69
C ALA A 3 -20.42 8.85 4.71
N TYR A 4 -20.58 8.40 5.96
CA TYR A 4 -21.16 9.21 7.04
C TYR A 4 -20.18 10.31 7.46
N VAL A 5 -18.91 9.94 7.66
CA VAL A 5 -17.86 10.88 8.09
C VAL A 5 -17.59 11.94 7.03
N TRP A 6 -17.48 11.56 5.76
CA TRP A 6 -16.97 12.42 4.69
C TRP A 6 -18.04 12.88 3.69
N GLY A 7 -19.24 12.30 3.70
CA GLY A 7 -20.28 12.58 2.71
C GLY A 7 -21.04 13.88 2.95
N GLY A 8 -20.92 14.50 4.12
CA GLY A 8 -21.58 15.75 4.49
C GLY A 8 -20.98 17.00 3.83
N GLU A 9 -21.41 18.19 4.26
CA GLU A 9 -20.70 19.44 3.95
C GLU A 9 -19.44 19.61 4.83
N LYS A 10 -19.50 19.07 6.05
CA LYS A 10 -18.40 19.02 7.02
C LYS A 10 -18.19 17.58 7.46
N ALA A 11 -16.99 17.30 7.98
CA ALA A 11 -16.68 15.99 8.51
C ALA A 11 -17.45 15.72 9.81
N GLU A 12 -18.05 14.53 9.92
CA GLU A 12 -18.72 14.09 11.15
C GLU A 12 -17.71 13.39 12.08
N GLU A 13 -17.49 13.96 13.27
CA GLU A 13 -16.50 13.46 14.22
C GLU A 13 -17.04 12.39 15.17
N VAL A 14 -18.36 12.21 15.27
CA VAL A 14 -19.00 11.21 16.15
C VAL A 14 -19.71 10.14 15.32
N LEU A 15 -19.23 8.89 15.41
CA LEU A 15 -19.88 7.76 14.78
C LEU A 15 -20.95 7.18 15.71
N PRO A 16 -22.23 7.15 15.32
CA PRO A 16 -23.32 6.75 16.21
C PRO A 16 -23.25 5.25 16.57
N PRO A 17 -23.78 4.84 17.75
CA PRO A 17 -23.72 3.47 18.27
C PRO A 17 -24.21 2.39 17.30
N ALA A 18 -25.21 2.72 16.48
CA ALA A 18 -25.77 1.81 15.46
C ALA A 18 -24.75 1.39 14.39
N ILE A 19 -23.68 2.17 14.18
CA ILE A 19 -22.61 1.87 13.22
C ILE A 19 -21.32 1.50 13.95
N SER A 20 -20.90 2.27 14.95
CA SER A 20 -19.64 2.08 15.68
C SER A 20 -19.57 0.74 16.42
N VAL A 21 -20.62 0.34 17.15
CA VAL A 21 -20.62 -0.91 17.93
C VAL A 21 -20.43 -2.15 17.04
N PRO A 22 -21.22 -2.38 15.97
CA PRO A 22 -20.99 -3.52 15.10
C PRO A 22 -19.65 -3.41 14.35
N LEU A 23 -19.24 -2.21 13.91
CA LEU A 23 -17.95 -2.01 13.25
C LEU A 23 -16.79 -2.41 14.16
N LEU A 24 -16.76 -1.95 15.41
CA LEU A 24 -15.73 -2.30 16.39
C LEU A 24 -15.64 -3.81 16.61
N ARG A 25 -16.79 -4.51 16.73
CA ARG A 25 -16.83 -5.96 16.90
C ARG A 25 -16.27 -6.71 15.69
N VAL A 26 -16.68 -6.31 14.48
CA VAL A 26 -16.21 -6.92 13.23
C VAL A 26 -14.71 -6.67 13.05
N SER A 27 -14.26 -5.44 13.28
CA SER A 27 -12.86 -5.04 13.24
C SER A 27 -12.00 -5.82 14.22
N GLN A 28 -12.46 -6.00 15.47
CA GLN A 28 -11.79 -6.83 16.45
C GLN A 28 -11.71 -8.30 16.01
N HIS A 29 -12.79 -8.84 15.46
CA HIS A 29 -12.83 -10.23 14.98
C HIS A 29 -11.88 -10.47 13.81
N LEU A 30 -11.82 -9.55 12.86
CA LEU A 30 -10.95 -9.62 11.68
C LEU A 30 -9.51 -9.16 11.96
N GLU A 31 -9.26 -8.67 13.19
CA GLU A 31 -7.98 -8.12 13.65
C GLU A 31 -7.49 -6.93 12.81
N VAL A 32 -8.42 -6.05 12.39
CA VAL A 32 -8.14 -4.82 11.63
C VAL A 32 -8.73 -3.60 12.35
N PRO A 33 -8.19 -2.38 12.18
CA PRO A 33 -8.77 -1.17 12.74
C PRO A 33 -10.15 -0.86 12.15
N PRO A 34 -11.04 -0.13 12.86
CA PRO A 34 -12.40 0.21 12.42
C PRO A 34 -12.43 1.36 11.39
N VAL A 35 -11.69 1.21 10.30
CA VAL A 35 -11.56 2.16 9.20
C VAL A 35 -11.64 1.42 7.85
N ALA A 36 -11.93 2.12 6.75
CA ALA A 36 -11.90 1.51 5.42
C ALA A 36 -10.44 1.16 5.04
N THR A 37 -10.03 -0.08 5.32
CA THR A 37 -8.72 -0.62 4.96
C THR A 37 -8.67 -1.07 3.49
N TYR A 38 -7.47 -1.26 2.96
CA TYR A 38 -7.27 -1.84 1.62
C TYR A 38 -7.98 -3.19 1.45
N ALA A 39 -8.02 -4.03 2.49
CA ALA A 39 -8.74 -5.30 2.45
C ALA A 39 -10.25 -5.09 2.27
N GLY A 40 -10.84 -4.18 3.05
CA GLY A 40 -12.28 -3.88 2.95
C GLY A 40 -12.69 -3.16 1.67
N LEU A 41 -11.80 -2.32 1.11
CA LEU A 41 -12.08 -1.57 -0.12
C LEU A 41 -11.87 -2.39 -1.40
N ASN A 42 -10.96 -3.38 -1.36
CA ASN A 42 -10.55 -4.14 -2.54
C ASN A 42 -10.76 -5.65 -2.35
N LEU A 43 -10.01 -6.28 -1.45
CA LEU A 43 -9.92 -7.75 -1.34
C LEU A 43 -11.25 -8.44 -1.03
N TRP A 44 -12.15 -7.75 -0.32
CA TRP A 44 -13.48 -8.26 0.04
C TRP A 44 -14.62 -7.63 -0.76
N ASN A 45 -14.30 -6.70 -1.68
CA ASN A 45 -15.25 -5.81 -2.33
C ASN A 45 -15.39 -6.07 -3.83
N PHE A 46 -15.44 -7.34 -4.24
CA PHE A 46 -15.62 -7.67 -5.65
C PHE A 46 -16.42 -8.96 -5.87
N LEU A 47 -16.99 -9.06 -7.06
CA LEU A 47 -17.51 -10.28 -7.68
C LEU A 47 -16.74 -10.54 -8.96
N SER A 48 -16.75 -11.79 -9.42
CA SER A 48 -16.30 -12.14 -10.76
C SER A 48 -17.30 -13.06 -11.44
N THR A 49 -17.40 -12.91 -12.74
CA THR A 49 -18.14 -13.84 -13.62
C THR A 49 -17.31 -15.05 -14.04
N THR A 50 -16.02 -15.08 -13.70
CA THR A 50 -15.08 -16.17 -14.00
C THR A 50 -14.20 -16.50 -12.80
N ASP A 51 -13.37 -17.54 -12.91
CA ASP A 51 -12.35 -17.86 -11.89
C ASP A 51 -11.00 -17.17 -12.17
N ASP A 52 -10.87 -16.39 -13.25
CA ASP A 52 -9.66 -15.61 -13.54
C ASP A 52 -9.80 -14.18 -13.06
N PHE A 53 -9.44 -13.93 -11.80
CA PHE A 53 -9.53 -12.59 -11.21
C PHE A 53 -8.49 -11.60 -11.76
N THR A 54 -7.68 -11.98 -12.76
CA THR A 54 -6.81 -11.05 -13.49
C THR A 54 -7.50 -10.39 -14.68
N ASP A 55 -8.67 -10.91 -15.09
CA ASP A 55 -9.52 -10.34 -16.14
C ASP A 55 -10.44 -9.25 -15.55
N LEU A 56 -10.04 -7.99 -15.68
CA LEU A 56 -10.76 -6.83 -15.12
C LEU A 56 -12.19 -6.72 -15.65
N GLU A 57 -12.40 -7.11 -16.90
CA GLU A 57 -13.70 -7.08 -17.57
C GLU A 57 -14.70 -8.05 -16.92
N SER A 58 -14.20 -9.09 -16.26
CA SER A 58 -15.03 -10.07 -15.54
C SER A 58 -15.39 -9.62 -14.13
N LEU A 59 -14.76 -8.55 -13.61
CA LEU A 59 -14.88 -8.10 -12.23
C LEU A 59 -15.92 -6.99 -12.06
N GLU A 60 -16.58 -6.98 -10.90
CA GLU A 60 -17.52 -5.92 -10.49
C GLU A 60 -17.31 -5.57 -9.01
N SER A 61 -17.34 -4.29 -8.66
CA SER A 61 -17.26 -3.85 -7.26
C SER A 61 -18.62 -4.00 -6.57
N LEU A 62 -18.64 -4.56 -5.35
CA LEU A 62 -19.87 -4.72 -4.57
C LEU A 62 -20.40 -3.38 -4.04
N HIS A 63 -19.48 -2.52 -3.59
CA HIS A 63 -19.79 -1.24 -2.97
C HIS A 63 -18.84 -0.15 -3.46
N THR A 64 -19.41 1.03 -3.71
CA THR A 64 -18.72 2.27 -4.10
C THR A 64 -19.34 3.45 -3.34
N PHE A 65 -18.58 4.51 -3.11
CA PHE A 65 -19.06 5.74 -2.48
C PHE A 65 -19.79 6.65 -3.46
N THR A 66 -19.28 6.77 -4.69
CA THR A 66 -19.74 7.71 -5.71
C THR A 66 -20.64 7.05 -6.76
N GLY A 67 -20.59 5.73 -6.89
CA GLY A 67 -21.27 5.00 -7.97
C GLY A 67 -20.61 5.18 -9.34
N THR A 68 -19.44 5.83 -9.42
CA THR A 68 -18.77 6.09 -10.71
C THR A 68 -18.01 4.86 -11.20
N LYS A 69 -17.85 4.76 -12.53
CA LYS A 69 -16.99 3.74 -13.15
C LYS A 69 -15.55 3.91 -12.70
N ASP A 70 -15.09 5.14 -12.51
CA ASP A 70 -13.74 5.49 -12.06
C ASP A 70 -13.39 4.90 -10.70
N GLU A 71 -14.35 4.92 -9.76
CA GLU A 71 -14.15 4.35 -8.43
C GLU A 71 -14.08 2.82 -8.49
N ALA A 72 -15.04 2.19 -9.17
CA ALA A 72 -15.04 0.75 -9.35
C ALA A 72 -13.73 0.29 -10.02
N TRP A 73 -13.32 0.95 -11.10
CA TRP A 73 -12.08 0.62 -11.81
C TRP A 73 -10.84 0.77 -10.93
N PHE A 74 -10.78 1.80 -10.09
CA PHE A 74 -9.68 1.99 -9.15
C PHE A 74 -9.53 0.81 -8.16
N TYR A 75 -10.64 0.29 -7.63
CA TYR A 75 -10.63 -0.88 -6.76
C TYR A 75 -10.30 -2.16 -7.53
N LEU A 76 -10.91 -2.37 -8.70
CA LEU A 76 -10.76 -3.60 -9.47
C LEU A 76 -9.35 -3.79 -10.04
N VAL A 77 -8.69 -2.71 -10.48
CA VAL A 77 -7.26 -2.78 -10.87
C VAL A 77 -6.41 -3.29 -9.71
N SER A 78 -6.71 -2.88 -8.48
CA SER A 78 -6.02 -3.37 -7.28
C SER A 78 -6.28 -4.86 -7.04
N VAL A 79 -7.52 -5.33 -7.22
CA VAL A 79 -7.88 -6.76 -7.11
C VAL A 79 -7.13 -7.61 -8.15
N ALA A 80 -7.11 -7.19 -9.42
CA ALA A 80 -6.43 -7.93 -10.47
C ALA A 80 -4.91 -8.01 -10.24
N MET A 81 -4.30 -6.94 -9.72
CA MET A 81 -2.89 -6.93 -9.34
C MET A 81 -2.60 -7.94 -8.21
N GLU A 82 -3.47 -8.01 -7.20
CA GLU A 82 -3.35 -8.97 -6.09
C GLU A 82 -3.50 -10.42 -6.58
N ALA A 83 -4.49 -10.68 -7.45
CA ALA A 83 -4.69 -12.00 -8.07
C ALA A 83 -3.49 -12.44 -8.92
N GLN A 84 -2.91 -11.54 -9.73
CA GLN A 84 -1.70 -11.83 -10.49
C GLN A 84 -0.50 -12.07 -9.56
N GLY A 85 -0.37 -11.28 -8.50
CA GLY A 85 0.66 -11.43 -7.49
C GLY A 85 0.60 -12.74 -6.72
N ALA A 86 -0.59 -13.21 -6.37
CA ALA A 86 -0.79 -14.44 -5.61
C ALA A 86 -0.16 -15.68 -6.28
N ARG A 87 -0.06 -15.68 -7.62
CA ARG A 87 0.53 -16.77 -8.43
C ARG A 87 1.98 -17.08 -8.06
N ILE A 88 2.75 -16.14 -7.50
CA ILE A 88 4.17 -16.34 -7.16
C ILE A 88 4.43 -16.70 -5.69
N ILE A 89 3.40 -16.66 -4.83
CA ILE A 89 3.62 -16.80 -3.37
C ILE A 89 4.27 -18.15 -3.05
N THR A 90 3.72 -19.25 -3.57
CA THR A 90 4.25 -20.60 -3.33
C THR A 90 5.67 -20.78 -3.87
N ASP A 91 5.96 -20.27 -5.07
CA ASP A 91 7.30 -20.38 -5.68
C ASP A 91 8.35 -19.64 -4.86
N MET A 92 8.00 -18.46 -4.33
CA MET A 92 8.91 -17.71 -3.47
C MET A 92 9.10 -18.35 -2.09
N LEU A 93 8.06 -18.99 -1.52
CA LEU A 93 8.21 -19.76 -0.28
C LEU A 93 9.16 -20.96 -0.50
N ASN A 94 8.98 -21.69 -1.60
CA ASN A 94 9.87 -22.79 -2.00
C ASN A 94 11.31 -22.29 -2.23
N ALA A 95 11.48 -21.10 -2.84
CA ALA A 95 12.78 -20.49 -3.02
C ALA A 95 13.47 -20.15 -1.69
N LEU A 96 12.73 -19.61 -0.71
CA LEU A 96 13.27 -19.34 0.63
C LEU A 96 13.70 -20.63 1.35
N GLU A 97 12.92 -21.71 1.24
CA GLU A 97 13.30 -23.01 1.81
C GLU A 97 14.55 -23.60 1.15
N SER A 98 14.67 -23.42 -0.17
CA SER A 98 15.78 -23.90 -1.00
C SER A 98 17.12 -23.22 -0.71
N ILE A 99 17.13 -22.11 0.04
CA ILE A 99 18.37 -21.46 0.49
C ILE A 99 19.20 -22.43 1.35
N LYS A 100 18.56 -23.25 2.19
CA LYS A 100 19.25 -24.17 3.12
C LYS A 100 20.03 -25.27 2.38
N SER A 101 19.47 -25.78 1.29
CA SER A 101 20.10 -26.78 0.42
C SER A 101 21.00 -26.17 -0.65
N ARG A 102 21.04 -24.83 -0.76
CA ARG A 102 21.74 -24.10 -1.83
C ARG A 102 21.30 -24.55 -3.23
N ASP A 103 20.01 -24.83 -3.41
CA ASP A 103 19.46 -25.17 -4.72
C ASP A 103 19.26 -23.89 -5.56
N TYR A 104 20.38 -23.45 -6.17
CA TYR A 104 20.41 -22.26 -7.01
C TYR A 104 19.46 -22.38 -8.21
N GLY A 105 19.31 -23.57 -8.79
CA GLY A 105 18.41 -23.81 -9.92
C GLY A 105 16.95 -23.50 -9.59
N THR A 106 16.45 -23.98 -8.44
CA THR A 106 15.08 -23.70 -7.99
C THR A 106 14.87 -22.22 -7.67
N ILE A 107 15.83 -21.60 -6.95
CA ILE A 107 15.73 -20.18 -6.60
C ILE A 107 15.77 -19.30 -7.85
N THR A 108 16.63 -19.62 -8.82
CA THR A 108 16.76 -18.89 -10.09
C THR A 108 15.45 -18.90 -10.87
N ARG A 109 14.81 -20.08 -11.03
CA ARG A 109 13.53 -20.18 -11.73
C ARG A 109 12.45 -19.33 -11.06
N ALA A 110 12.33 -19.42 -9.73
CA ALA A 110 11.37 -18.61 -8.97
C ALA A 110 11.61 -17.11 -9.14
N LEU A 111 12.87 -16.64 -9.20
CA LEU A 111 13.20 -15.23 -9.43
C LEU A 111 12.88 -14.76 -10.86
N ASP A 112 13.10 -15.62 -11.86
CA ASP A 112 12.73 -15.33 -13.25
C ASP A 112 11.19 -15.21 -13.38
N ASP A 113 10.46 -16.15 -12.79
CA ASP A 113 8.99 -16.17 -12.76
C ASP A 113 8.45 -14.97 -11.98
N LEU A 114 9.06 -14.61 -10.85
CA LEU A 114 8.75 -13.40 -10.10
C LEU A 114 8.92 -12.14 -10.95
N SER A 115 10.03 -12.05 -11.69
CA SER A 115 10.29 -10.92 -12.57
C SER A 115 9.22 -10.79 -13.67
N ALA A 116 8.83 -11.92 -14.28
CA ALA A 116 7.74 -11.94 -15.24
C ALA A 116 6.39 -11.57 -14.61
N ASN A 117 6.15 -12.01 -13.39
CA ASN A 117 4.94 -11.71 -12.63
C ASN A 117 4.81 -10.22 -12.31
N ILE A 118 5.88 -9.60 -11.80
CA ILE A 118 5.92 -8.16 -11.50
C ILE A 118 5.67 -7.33 -12.76
N ARG A 119 6.18 -7.73 -13.92
CA ARG A 119 5.90 -7.04 -15.19
C ARG A 119 4.41 -7.11 -15.55
N LYS A 120 3.75 -8.26 -15.34
CA LYS A 120 2.29 -8.40 -15.55
C LYS A 120 1.49 -7.54 -14.57
N ILE A 121 1.87 -7.50 -13.30
CA ILE A 121 1.28 -6.59 -12.30
C ILE A 121 1.44 -5.12 -12.75
N GLY A 122 2.62 -4.76 -13.27
CA GLY A 122 2.87 -3.42 -13.81
C GLY A 122 2.00 -3.07 -15.01
N ALA A 123 1.70 -4.03 -15.88
CA ALA A 123 0.77 -3.84 -16.99
C ALA A 123 -0.67 -3.63 -16.50
N LEU A 124 -1.11 -4.40 -15.49
CA LEU A 124 -2.41 -4.20 -14.85
C LEU A 124 -2.53 -2.81 -14.20
N LEU A 125 -1.49 -2.33 -13.53
CA LEU A 125 -1.46 -0.98 -12.96
C LEU A 125 -1.66 0.11 -14.02
N GLU A 126 -1.10 -0.07 -15.22
CA GLU A 126 -1.26 0.90 -16.32
C GLU A 126 -2.69 0.93 -16.87
N ARG A 127 -3.47 -0.14 -16.68
CA ARG A 127 -4.90 -0.15 -17.04
C ARG A 127 -5.72 0.85 -16.23
N MET A 128 -5.18 1.40 -15.13
CA MET A 128 -5.78 2.53 -14.42
C MET A 128 -6.13 3.69 -15.38
N TYR A 129 -5.31 3.93 -16.42
CA TYR A 129 -5.54 5.00 -17.39
C TYR A 129 -6.77 4.80 -18.29
N GLU A 130 -7.31 3.58 -18.38
CA GLU A 130 -8.40 3.25 -19.29
C GLU A 130 -9.74 3.84 -18.82
N HIS A 131 -10.04 3.70 -17.52
CA HIS A 131 -11.36 3.97 -16.97
C HIS A 131 -11.36 4.66 -15.60
N CYS A 132 -10.25 5.28 -15.21
CA CYS A 132 -10.19 6.13 -14.02
C CYS A 132 -9.61 7.51 -14.40
N ASP A 133 -10.45 8.54 -14.38
CA ASP A 133 -10.07 9.93 -14.65
C ASP A 133 -9.31 10.52 -13.44
N PRO A 134 -8.15 11.15 -13.66
CA PRO A 134 -7.36 11.76 -12.57
C PRO A 134 -8.08 12.83 -11.74
N MET A 135 -8.95 13.64 -12.35
CA MET A 135 -9.68 14.69 -11.63
C MET A 135 -10.81 14.09 -10.80
N VAL A 136 -11.55 13.11 -11.35
CA VAL A 136 -12.58 12.36 -10.60
C VAL A 136 -11.95 11.62 -9.42
N PHE A 137 -10.83 10.92 -9.64
CA PHE A 137 -10.09 10.27 -8.55
C PHE A 137 -9.70 11.26 -7.44
N PHE A 138 -9.09 12.38 -7.80
CA PHE A 138 -8.55 13.31 -6.80
C PHE A 138 -9.65 14.05 -6.03
N TYR A 139 -10.70 14.51 -6.71
CA TYR A 139 -11.71 15.39 -6.13
C TYR A 139 -12.95 14.66 -5.59
N GLU A 140 -13.31 13.51 -6.15
CA GLU A 140 -14.54 12.80 -5.79
C GLU A 140 -14.28 11.52 -5.02
N ILE A 141 -13.26 10.74 -5.39
CA ILE A 141 -13.00 9.41 -4.79
C ILE A 141 -12.07 9.51 -3.58
N ARG A 142 -10.89 10.13 -3.75
CA ARG A 142 -9.83 10.24 -2.74
C ARG A 142 -10.31 10.77 -1.38
N PRO A 143 -11.25 11.74 -1.27
CA PRO A 143 -11.78 12.17 0.03
C PRO A 143 -12.36 11.03 0.86
N PHE A 144 -13.06 10.08 0.24
CA PHE A 144 -13.64 8.93 0.95
C PHE A 144 -12.59 7.89 1.36
N LEU A 145 -11.40 7.91 0.76
CA LEU A 145 -10.30 7.00 1.12
C LEU A 145 -9.48 7.52 2.32
N ALA A 146 -9.70 8.77 2.74
CA ALA A 146 -9.00 9.36 3.88
C ALA A 146 -9.46 8.74 5.20
N GLY A 147 -8.50 8.52 6.11
CA GLY A 147 -8.76 8.18 7.50
C GLY A 147 -8.85 9.44 8.36
N SER A 148 -8.84 9.29 9.68
CA SER A 148 -8.98 10.40 10.64
C SER A 148 -7.66 10.90 11.26
N LYS A 149 -6.54 10.21 11.01
CA LYS A 149 -5.21 10.59 11.52
C LYS A 149 -4.66 11.83 10.82
N ASN A 150 -4.24 12.83 11.59
CA ASN A 150 -3.71 14.13 11.12
C ASN A 150 -4.71 14.96 10.28
N MET A 151 -6.02 14.83 10.53
CA MET A 151 -7.08 15.48 9.75
C MET A 151 -7.69 16.71 10.45
N ALA A 152 -6.92 17.41 11.28
CA ALA A 152 -7.40 18.61 11.98
C ALA A 152 -7.90 19.71 11.03
N ALA A 153 -7.19 19.93 9.92
CA ALA A 153 -7.58 20.91 8.89
C ALA A 153 -8.89 20.53 8.18
N ALA A 154 -9.27 19.25 8.18
CA ALA A 154 -10.50 18.74 7.60
C ALA A 154 -11.63 18.57 8.63
N GLY A 155 -11.48 19.15 9.83
CA GLY A 155 -12.51 19.13 10.87
C GLY A 155 -12.44 17.94 11.83
N LEU A 156 -11.39 17.10 11.79
CA LEU A 156 -11.21 15.95 12.70
C LEU A 156 -9.93 16.11 13.56
N PRO A 157 -9.83 17.10 14.46
CA PRO A 157 -8.63 17.35 15.25
C PRO A 157 -8.28 16.19 16.18
N ASN A 158 -9.29 15.50 16.72
CA ASN A 158 -9.12 14.36 17.64
C ASN A 158 -9.33 13.00 16.94
N GLY A 159 -9.52 13.00 15.62
CA GLY A 159 -9.96 11.84 14.86
C GLY A 159 -11.47 11.64 14.93
N ILE A 160 -11.92 10.38 15.04
CA ILE A 160 -13.34 10.01 15.13
C ILE A 160 -13.62 9.44 16.52
N PHE A 161 -14.70 9.86 17.16
CA PHE A 161 -15.25 9.25 18.36
C PHE A 161 -16.14 8.07 17.98
N TYR A 162 -15.76 6.87 18.39
CA TYR A 162 -16.56 5.66 18.23
C TYR A 162 -17.46 5.51 19.44
N ASP A 163 -18.70 5.99 19.33
CA ASP A 163 -19.68 5.98 20.43
C ASP A 163 -20.20 4.56 20.70
N GLU A 164 -20.08 4.05 21.92
CA GLU A 164 -20.59 2.72 22.32
C GLU A 164 -21.92 2.80 23.10
N GLY A 165 -22.53 3.98 23.11
CA GLY A 165 -23.75 4.31 23.84
C GLY A 165 -23.51 4.52 25.33
N ASN A 166 -24.49 5.15 25.99
CA ASN A 166 -24.49 5.41 27.43
C ASN A 166 -23.25 6.16 27.93
N GLY A 167 -22.75 7.10 27.12
CA GLY A 167 -21.56 7.90 27.44
C GLY A 167 -20.23 7.15 27.36
N ARG A 168 -20.20 5.94 26.78
CA ARG A 168 -18.97 5.18 26.52
C ARG A 168 -18.52 5.37 25.07
N GLY A 169 -17.22 5.27 24.85
CA GLY A 169 -16.62 5.34 23.51
C GLY A 169 -15.17 5.80 23.59
N SER A 170 -14.50 5.90 22.45
CA SER A 170 -13.12 6.36 22.39
C SER A 170 -12.84 7.17 21.12
N TRP A 171 -12.00 8.19 21.28
CA TRP A 171 -11.40 8.93 20.16
C TRP A 171 -10.29 8.09 19.53
N GLN A 172 -10.32 7.94 18.21
CA GLN A 172 -9.28 7.24 17.48
C GLN A 172 -8.85 7.99 16.22
N GLN A 173 -7.54 8.06 16.03
CA GLN A 173 -6.88 8.61 14.84
C GLN A 173 -6.31 7.48 14.00
N LEU A 174 -7.02 7.11 12.94
CA LEU A 174 -6.70 5.97 12.08
C LEU A 174 -6.30 6.45 10.68
N ARG A 175 -5.33 5.77 10.06
CA ARG A 175 -4.93 6.05 8.68
C ARG A 175 -5.99 5.55 7.70
N GLY A 176 -6.14 6.23 6.58
CA GLY A 176 -7.03 5.81 5.51
C GLY A 176 -6.49 4.60 4.75
N GLY A 177 -7.28 4.13 3.78
CA GLY A 177 -6.85 3.09 2.85
C GLY A 177 -5.64 3.55 2.04
N SER A 178 -4.64 2.69 1.90
CA SER A 178 -3.49 2.94 1.04
C SER A 178 -2.92 1.64 0.49
N ASN A 179 -2.26 1.70 -0.67
CA ASN A 179 -1.61 0.55 -1.28
C ASN A 179 -0.50 -0.05 -0.41
N GLY A 180 0.03 0.69 0.57
CA GLY A 180 0.99 0.15 1.56
C GLY A 180 0.38 -0.90 2.49
N GLN A 181 -0.95 -0.99 2.56
CA GLN A 181 -1.69 -2.03 3.29
C GLN A 181 -1.87 -3.31 2.46
N SER A 182 -1.40 -3.36 1.21
CA SER A 182 -1.27 -4.61 0.44
C SER A 182 -0.25 -5.52 1.10
N SER A 183 -0.67 -6.74 1.46
CA SER A 183 0.23 -7.75 2.01
C SER A 183 1.20 -8.30 0.95
N LEU A 184 0.75 -8.36 -0.32
CA LEU A 184 1.57 -8.80 -1.44
C LEU A 184 2.81 -7.93 -1.63
N ILE A 185 2.66 -6.60 -1.65
CA ILE A 185 3.81 -5.70 -1.86
C ILE A 185 4.86 -5.89 -0.75
N GLN A 186 4.43 -6.01 0.51
CA GLN A 186 5.36 -6.27 1.60
C GLN A 186 5.96 -7.69 1.56
N PHE A 187 5.20 -8.69 1.11
CA PHE A 187 5.74 -10.04 0.90
C PHE A 187 6.89 -10.02 -0.11
N LEU A 188 6.72 -9.33 -1.24
CA LEU A 188 7.77 -9.21 -2.26
C LEU A 188 9.02 -8.51 -1.70
N ASP A 189 8.85 -7.46 -0.90
CA ASP A 189 9.97 -6.77 -0.25
C ASP A 189 10.71 -7.68 0.72
N ILE A 190 9.99 -8.44 1.55
CA ILE A 190 10.58 -9.38 2.51
C ILE A 190 11.39 -10.45 1.80
N VAL A 191 10.81 -11.09 0.78
CA VAL A 191 11.47 -12.16 0.01
C VAL A 191 12.73 -11.66 -0.68
N LEU A 192 12.67 -10.47 -1.29
CA LEU A 192 13.80 -9.81 -1.94
C LEU A 192 14.77 -9.14 -0.95
N GLY A 193 14.48 -9.12 0.35
CA GLY A 193 15.34 -8.50 1.36
C GLY A 193 15.48 -6.99 1.21
N VAL A 194 14.42 -6.31 0.75
CA VAL A 194 14.34 -4.85 0.70
C VAL A 194 14.03 -4.33 2.10
N GLU A 195 14.93 -3.51 2.64
CA GLU A 195 14.77 -2.90 3.97
C GLU A 195 14.30 -1.46 3.82
N HIS A 196 13.26 -1.09 4.57
CA HIS A 196 12.65 0.23 4.55
C HIS A 196 12.98 1.00 5.82
N THR A 197 13.73 2.09 5.69
CA THR A 197 14.13 2.93 6.82
C THR A 197 13.06 3.98 7.14
N SER A 198 13.04 4.47 8.38
CA SER A 198 12.04 5.44 8.84
C SER A 198 12.25 6.87 8.34
N GLU A 199 13.31 7.16 7.57
CA GLU A 199 13.72 8.53 7.23
C GLU A 199 12.66 9.29 6.40
N GLY A 200 11.97 8.63 5.47
CA GLY A 200 10.84 9.19 4.72
C GLY A 200 9.47 8.98 5.35
N ASN A 201 9.39 8.48 6.60
CA ASN A 201 8.16 8.54 7.40
C ASN A 201 7.84 9.97 7.87
N SER A 202 8.69 10.95 7.54
CA SER A 202 8.56 12.35 7.90
C SER A 202 7.13 12.83 7.63
N ASN A 203 6.37 13.05 8.71
CA ASN A 203 5.07 13.70 8.65
C ASN A 203 5.32 15.18 8.36
N PRO A 204 4.81 15.75 7.24
CA PRO A 204 4.98 17.17 6.95
C PRO A 204 4.37 18.08 8.04
N HIS A 205 3.48 17.54 8.88
CA HIS A 205 2.84 18.25 10.00
C HIS A 205 3.49 17.99 11.38
N ALA A 206 4.60 17.26 11.47
CA ALA A 206 5.33 17.10 12.74
C ALA A 206 6.07 18.40 13.10
N SER A 207 5.93 18.90 14.33
CA SER A 207 6.68 20.08 14.76
C SER A 207 8.19 19.78 14.78
N LYS A 208 9.00 20.71 14.27
CA LYS A 208 10.48 20.64 14.31
C LYS A 208 11.06 20.67 15.73
N SER A 209 10.21 20.74 16.76
CA SER A 209 10.57 20.84 18.18
C SER A 209 10.25 19.58 18.98
N ALA A 210 9.68 18.53 18.38
CA ALA A 210 9.49 17.27 19.07
C ALA A 210 10.85 16.58 19.28
N PRO A 211 11.18 16.13 20.50
CA PRO A 211 12.37 15.32 20.72
C PRO A 211 12.29 14.09 19.81
N SER A 212 13.39 13.74 19.13
CA SER A 212 13.47 12.57 18.25
C SER A 212 12.82 11.38 18.97
N PRO A 213 11.64 10.90 18.54
CA PRO A 213 10.99 9.83 19.25
C PRO A 213 11.89 8.61 19.13
N ALA A 214 12.00 7.82 20.21
CA ALA A 214 12.55 6.47 20.15
C ALA A 214 12.03 5.79 18.88
N LYS A 215 12.95 5.22 18.06
CA LYS A 215 12.73 4.65 16.71
C LYS A 215 11.24 4.36 16.45
N ALA A 216 10.52 5.35 15.91
CA ALA A 216 9.15 5.11 15.49
C ALA A 216 9.20 4.01 14.42
N PRO A 217 8.30 3.01 14.48
CA PRO A 217 8.31 1.91 13.52
C PRO A 217 8.25 2.45 12.09
N ALA A 218 8.90 1.75 11.15
CA ALA A 218 8.83 2.11 9.74
C ALA A 218 7.35 2.17 9.30
N PHE A 219 6.96 3.02 8.35
CA PHE A 219 5.55 3.11 7.91
C PHE A 219 5.01 1.73 7.52
N HIS A 220 5.83 0.91 6.86
CA HIS A 220 5.52 -0.47 6.48
C HIS A 220 5.16 -1.35 7.69
N GLU A 221 5.82 -1.20 8.83
CA GLU A 221 5.49 -1.92 10.07
C GLU A 221 4.18 -1.43 10.68
N GLU A 222 3.94 -0.10 10.69
CA GLU A 222 2.69 0.47 11.18
C GLU A 222 1.49 -0.03 10.36
N VAL A 223 1.59 -0.02 9.03
CA VAL A 223 0.47 -0.42 8.15
C VAL A 223 0.21 -1.93 8.13
N ARG A 224 1.11 -2.78 8.64
CA ARG A 224 0.79 -4.20 8.88
C ARG A 224 -0.36 -4.38 9.86
N SER A 225 -0.57 -3.44 10.79
CA SER A 225 -1.73 -3.45 11.68
C SER A 225 -3.06 -3.19 10.98
N TYR A 226 -3.03 -2.75 9.72
CA TYR A 226 -4.21 -2.52 8.87
C TYR A 226 -4.47 -3.68 7.90
N MET A 227 -3.63 -4.71 7.92
CA MET A 227 -3.82 -5.95 7.16
C MET A 227 -4.64 -6.95 7.99
N PRO A 228 -5.41 -7.86 7.36
CA PRO A 228 -6.09 -8.93 8.08
C PRO A 228 -5.12 -9.72 8.97
N GLY A 229 -5.55 -10.07 10.19
CA GLY A 229 -4.69 -10.75 11.19
C GLY A 229 -3.88 -11.93 10.63
N PRO A 230 -4.49 -12.87 9.88
CA PRO A 230 -3.77 -13.97 9.24
C PRO A 230 -2.68 -13.51 8.26
N HIS A 231 -2.92 -12.43 7.49
CA HIS A 231 -1.94 -11.91 6.53
C HIS A 231 -0.75 -11.28 7.26
N LYS A 232 -1.00 -10.52 8.33
CA LYS A 232 0.07 -9.97 9.18
C LYS A 232 0.94 -11.10 9.74
N ARG A 233 0.33 -12.15 10.33
CA ARG A 233 1.05 -13.31 10.86
C ARG A 233 1.83 -14.05 9.77
N PHE A 234 1.28 -14.15 8.56
CA PHE A 234 1.98 -14.72 7.41
C PHE A 234 3.25 -13.93 7.08
N LEU A 235 3.19 -12.60 6.99
CA LEU A 235 4.38 -11.77 6.76
C LEU A 235 5.42 -11.88 7.88
N GLU A 236 4.97 -11.95 9.14
CA GLU A 236 5.85 -12.19 10.30
C GLU A 236 6.52 -13.56 10.25
N HIS A 237 5.85 -14.58 9.71
CA HIS A 237 6.42 -15.91 9.49
C HIS A 237 7.47 -15.87 8.38
N VAL A 238 7.13 -15.33 7.20
CA VAL A 238 8.04 -15.24 6.05
C VAL A 238 9.29 -14.43 6.40
N SER A 239 9.16 -13.36 7.19
CA SER A 239 10.30 -12.56 7.64
C SER A 239 11.32 -13.38 8.46
N ARG A 240 10.89 -14.45 9.15
CA ARG A 240 11.78 -15.35 9.91
C ARG A 240 12.44 -16.42 9.05
N MET A 241 11.96 -16.65 7.84
CA MET A 241 12.58 -17.57 6.89
C MET A 241 13.87 -16.99 6.29
N GLY A 242 14.10 -15.69 6.44
CA GLY A 242 15.21 -14.95 5.85
C GLY A 242 14.82 -14.27 4.54
N SER A 243 15.82 -13.84 3.78
CA SER A 243 15.63 -13.23 2.46
C SER A 243 16.63 -13.79 1.46
N ILE A 244 16.29 -13.68 0.17
CA ILE A 244 17.18 -14.14 -0.91
C ILE A 244 18.41 -13.23 -1.04
N ARG A 245 18.31 -11.97 -0.58
CA ARG A 245 19.38 -10.97 -0.67
C ARG A 245 20.68 -11.40 -0.01
N GLU A 246 20.60 -11.93 1.21
CA GLU A 246 21.81 -12.37 1.93
C GLU A 246 22.51 -13.51 1.20
N PHE A 247 21.74 -14.40 0.58
CA PHE A 247 22.30 -15.48 -0.23
C PHE A 247 22.91 -14.95 -1.54
N ALA A 248 22.29 -13.96 -2.18
CA ALA A 248 22.77 -13.33 -3.41
C ALA A 248 24.04 -12.47 -3.21
N ARG A 249 24.30 -12.00 -1.99
CA ARG A 249 25.52 -11.28 -1.61
C ARG A 249 26.76 -12.17 -1.48
N LEU A 250 26.58 -13.48 -1.34
CA LEU A 250 27.72 -14.39 -1.20
C LEU A 250 28.59 -14.36 -2.47
N PRO A 251 29.92 -14.55 -2.34
CA PRO A 251 30.80 -14.66 -3.49
C PRO A 251 30.34 -15.76 -4.44
N SER A 252 30.32 -15.44 -5.73
CA SER A 252 30.07 -16.41 -6.78
C SER A 252 31.38 -16.97 -7.31
N SER A 253 31.40 -18.27 -7.55
CA SER A 253 32.54 -19.05 -8.07
C SER A 253 32.15 -20.00 -9.19
N THR A 254 30.86 -20.10 -9.52
CA THR A 254 30.32 -21.03 -10.51
C THR A 254 29.32 -20.31 -11.41
N VAL A 255 29.13 -20.84 -12.63
CA VAL A 255 28.15 -20.31 -13.59
C VAL A 255 26.73 -20.32 -13.01
N GLU A 256 26.41 -21.33 -12.21
CA GLU A 256 25.09 -21.45 -11.56
C GLU A 256 24.86 -20.33 -10.53
N GLN A 257 25.87 -20.03 -9.70
CA GLN A 257 25.83 -18.92 -8.74
C GLN A 257 25.74 -17.56 -9.43
N ASP A 258 26.46 -17.38 -10.55
CA ASP A 258 26.38 -16.14 -11.34
C ASP A 258 24.98 -15.94 -11.93
N ARG A 259 24.37 -17.00 -12.48
CA ARG A 259 23.01 -16.95 -13.03
C ARG A 259 21.95 -16.66 -11.97
N PHE A 260 22.07 -17.26 -10.79
CA PHE A 260 21.22 -16.96 -9.64
C PHE A 260 21.31 -15.48 -9.25
N ARG A 261 22.54 -14.96 -9.14
CA ARG A 261 22.78 -13.55 -8.79
C ARG A 261 22.20 -12.61 -9.83
N GLU A 262 22.34 -12.93 -11.11
CA GLU A 262 21.72 -12.18 -12.21
C GLU A 262 20.19 -12.20 -12.11
N ALA A 263 19.58 -13.36 -11.85
CA ALA A 263 18.13 -13.48 -11.68
C ALA A 263 17.62 -12.58 -10.53
N TYR A 264 18.34 -12.53 -9.42
CA TYR A 264 18.01 -11.66 -8.29
C TYR A 264 18.12 -10.17 -8.66
N GLN A 265 19.15 -9.78 -9.41
CA GLN A 265 19.29 -8.41 -9.92
C GLN A 265 18.15 -8.03 -10.87
N VAL A 266 17.72 -8.96 -11.73
CA VAL A 266 16.58 -8.76 -12.63
C VAL A 266 15.26 -8.63 -11.86
N ALA A 267 15.06 -9.42 -10.80
CA ALA A 267 13.85 -9.34 -9.96
C ALA A 267 13.76 -8.01 -9.20
N THR A 268 14.86 -7.60 -8.55
CA THR A 268 14.93 -6.29 -7.86
C THR A 268 14.79 -5.12 -8.83
N LYS A 269 15.37 -5.20 -10.03
CA LYS A 269 15.16 -4.21 -11.09
C LYS A 269 13.70 -4.16 -11.54
N SER A 270 13.05 -5.31 -11.75
CA SER A 270 11.62 -5.38 -12.12
C SER A 270 10.74 -4.73 -11.05
N MET A 271 11.02 -4.97 -9.76
CA MET A 271 10.32 -4.31 -8.65
C MET A 271 10.58 -2.79 -8.62
N THR A 272 11.79 -2.35 -8.94
CA THR A 272 12.14 -0.93 -9.06
C THR A 272 11.36 -0.25 -10.20
N GLU A 273 11.25 -0.91 -11.35
CA GLU A 273 10.47 -0.44 -12.50
C GLU A 273 8.98 -0.35 -12.19
N PHE A 274 8.44 -1.33 -11.46
CA PHE A 274 7.06 -1.28 -10.95
C PHE A 274 6.84 -0.07 -10.02
N ARG A 275 7.75 0.18 -9.06
CA ARG A 275 7.69 1.36 -8.18
C ARG A 275 7.79 2.68 -8.95
N ASN A 276 8.57 2.71 -10.03
CA ASN A 276 8.61 3.86 -10.95
C ASN A 276 7.27 4.08 -11.68
N LYS A 277 6.61 3.03 -12.17
CA LYS A 277 5.25 3.14 -12.73
C LYS A 277 4.27 3.70 -11.70
N HIS A 278 4.34 3.23 -10.44
CA HIS A 278 3.49 3.76 -9.37
C HIS A 278 3.76 5.25 -9.06
N LEU A 279 5.03 5.70 -9.08
CA LEU A 279 5.38 7.12 -8.97
C LEU A 279 4.76 7.97 -10.10
N GLN A 280 4.71 7.43 -11.33
CA GLN A 280 4.07 8.10 -12.47
C GLN A 280 2.56 8.20 -12.28
N ILE A 281 1.90 7.12 -11.83
CA ILE A 281 0.48 7.10 -11.47
C ILE A 281 0.21 8.19 -10.42
N VAL A 282 0.95 8.19 -9.31
CA VAL A 282 0.77 9.18 -8.24
C VAL A 282 0.98 10.62 -8.73
N THR A 283 1.96 10.84 -9.60
CA THR A 283 2.17 12.16 -10.21
C THR A 283 0.93 12.59 -11.01
N ARG A 284 0.38 11.69 -11.84
CA ARG A 284 -0.77 12.00 -12.71
C ARG A 284 -2.08 12.15 -11.94
N TYR A 285 -2.32 11.31 -10.93
CA TYR A 285 -3.59 11.22 -10.21
C TYR A 285 -3.65 12.07 -8.94
N ILE A 286 -2.52 12.56 -8.44
CA ILE A 286 -2.48 13.36 -7.21
C ILE A 286 -1.77 14.69 -7.42
N VAL A 287 -0.53 14.68 -7.91
CA VAL A 287 0.29 15.89 -8.00
C VAL A 287 -0.20 16.88 -9.06
N LEU A 288 -0.64 16.39 -10.23
CA LEU A 288 -1.16 17.26 -11.29
C LEU A 288 -2.57 17.79 -10.97
N PRO A 289 -3.54 16.97 -10.49
CA PRO A 289 -4.87 17.45 -10.13
C PRO A 289 -4.86 18.44 -8.96
N SER A 290 -3.97 18.28 -7.98
CA SER A 290 -3.88 19.20 -6.82
C SER A 290 -3.53 20.64 -7.19
N LYS A 291 -3.01 20.88 -8.41
CA LYS A 291 -2.63 22.20 -8.91
C LYS A 291 -3.71 22.85 -9.78
N ARG A 292 -4.84 22.17 -10.01
CA ARG A 292 -5.91 22.61 -10.92
C ARG A 292 -7.18 22.89 -10.12
N SER A 293 -7.85 24.00 -10.42
CA SER A 293 -9.18 24.27 -9.87
C SER A 293 -10.22 23.33 -10.48
N TYR A 294 -11.12 22.79 -9.65
CA TYR A 294 -12.20 21.90 -10.10
C TYR A 294 -13.56 22.45 -9.68
N GLY A 295 -14.34 22.90 -10.67
CA GLY A 295 -15.66 23.51 -10.48
C GLY A 295 -16.73 22.45 -10.26
N GLY A 296 -16.80 21.91 -9.04
CA GLY A 296 -17.76 20.86 -8.66
C GLY A 296 -17.44 20.12 -7.36
N ALA A 297 -16.21 20.23 -6.86
CA ALA A 297 -15.80 19.56 -5.63
C ALA A 297 -16.39 20.21 -4.38
N LYS A 298 -16.88 19.40 -3.43
CA LYS A 298 -17.13 19.84 -2.05
C LYS A 298 -15.81 20.36 -1.45
N VAL A 299 -15.81 21.61 -1.03
CA VAL A 299 -14.65 22.51 -1.00
C VAL A 299 -13.68 22.30 0.18
N ASP A 300 -13.63 21.14 0.88
CA ASP A 300 -12.78 21.04 2.10
C ASP A 300 -11.67 19.97 2.12
N LEU A 301 -11.79 18.78 1.52
CA LEU A 301 -10.75 17.73 1.69
C LEU A 301 -9.65 17.74 0.63
N ALA A 302 -10.03 17.91 -0.64
CA ALA A 302 -9.08 18.02 -1.75
C ALA A 302 -8.30 19.35 -1.69
N SER A 303 -8.96 20.40 -1.19
CA SER A 303 -8.42 21.72 -0.90
C SER A 303 -7.57 21.75 0.37
N THR A 304 -7.92 21.07 1.47
CA THR A 304 -7.01 21.01 2.64
C THR A 304 -5.72 20.23 2.34
N SER A 305 -5.76 19.27 1.41
CA SER A 305 -4.55 18.65 0.82
C SER A 305 -3.71 19.62 -0.03
N ALA A 306 -4.29 20.71 -0.54
CA ALA A 306 -3.67 21.66 -1.46
C ALA A 306 -3.36 23.03 -0.83
N VAL A 307 -3.91 23.33 0.35
CA VAL A 307 -3.80 24.64 1.00
C VAL A 307 -2.63 24.62 1.98
N LYS A 308 -1.55 25.31 1.56
CA LYS A 308 -0.38 25.84 2.30
C LYS A 308 0.92 25.04 2.38
N ASP A 309 1.01 23.76 1.98
CA ASP A 309 2.27 23.01 2.13
C ASP A 309 2.94 22.63 0.79
N GLU A 310 4.26 22.75 0.75
CA GLU A 310 5.11 22.30 -0.37
C GLU A 310 5.09 20.77 -0.57
N GLN A 311 4.46 20.00 0.32
CA GLN A 311 4.44 18.53 0.31
C GLN A 311 3.01 17.96 0.44
N LEU A 312 2.57 17.25 -0.60
CA LEU A 312 1.29 16.54 -0.63
C LEU A 312 1.34 15.29 0.27
N THR A 313 0.26 15.08 1.02
CA THR A 313 0.10 13.93 1.93
C THR A 313 -0.71 12.80 1.27
N GLY A 314 -0.24 11.55 1.36
CA GLY A 314 -1.02 10.38 0.92
C GLY A 314 -2.23 10.12 1.83
N THR A 315 -3.22 9.33 1.39
CA THR A 315 -4.36 8.90 2.23
C THR A 315 -3.93 8.06 3.44
N GLY A 316 -2.78 7.39 3.30
CA GLY A 316 -2.08 6.72 4.40
C GLY A 316 -1.35 7.68 5.36
N GLY A 317 -1.26 8.98 5.07
CA GLY A 317 -0.68 9.99 5.96
C GLY A 317 0.85 10.13 5.92
N THR A 318 1.50 9.83 4.78
CA THR A 318 2.94 10.04 4.54
C THR A 318 3.19 11.21 3.59
N ALA A 319 4.37 11.84 3.67
CA ALA A 319 4.85 12.75 2.63
C ALA A 319 5.01 11.96 1.32
N LEU A 320 4.07 12.16 0.40
CA LEU A 320 3.78 11.19 -0.65
C LEU A 320 4.97 10.93 -1.59
N MET A 321 5.53 11.99 -2.17
CA MET A 321 6.61 11.85 -3.14
C MET A 321 7.96 11.43 -2.52
N PRO A 322 8.42 12.01 -1.38
CA PRO A 322 9.62 11.54 -0.71
C PRO A 322 9.54 10.07 -0.31
N PHE A 323 8.44 9.64 0.30
CA PHE A 323 8.23 8.26 0.74
C PHE A 323 8.32 7.27 -0.42
N LEU A 324 7.64 7.53 -1.53
CA LEU A 324 7.64 6.64 -2.70
C LEU A 324 9.00 6.60 -3.41
N LYS A 325 9.71 7.73 -3.48
CA LYS A 325 11.07 7.79 -4.04
C LYS A 325 12.06 6.98 -3.20
N GLN A 326 12.03 7.15 -1.88
CA GLN A 326 12.87 6.39 -0.97
C GLN A 326 12.59 4.89 -1.11
N THR A 327 11.31 4.49 -1.07
CA THR A 327 10.88 3.10 -1.21
C THR A 327 11.43 2.48 -2.51
N ARG A 328 11.37 3.21 -3.63
CA ARG A 328 12.00 2.79 -4.90
C ARG A 328 13.53 2.68 -4.78
N ASP A 329 14.19 3.68 -4.21
CA ASP A 329 15.65 3.75 -4.14
C ASP A 329 16.22 2.62 -3.25
N GLU A 330 15.54 2.28 -2.16
CA GLU A 330 15.86 1.14 -1.29
C GLU A 330 15.73 -0.20 -2.05
N THR A 331 14.73 -0.37 -2.92
CA THR A 331 14.62 -1.56 -3.80
C THR A 331 15.77 -1.63 -4.79
N LEU A 332 16.13 -0.50 -5.41
CA LEU A 332 17.24 -0.46 -6.36
C LEU A 332 18.56 -0.83 -5.66
N GLN A 333 18.79 -0.29 -4.46
CA GLN A 333 19.95 -0.61 -3.63
C GLN A 333 19.95 -2.08 -3.18
N ALA A 334 18.79 -2.71 -3.00
CA ALA A 334 18.72 -4.14 -2.65
C ALA A 334 19.31 -5.04 -3.74
N GLY A 335 19.21 -4.65 -5.01
CA GLY A 335 19.82 -5.32 -6.16
C GLY A 335 21.31 -5.01 -6.38
N GLN A 336 21.85 -4.03 -5.67
CA GLN A 336 23.25 -3.64 -5.76
C GLN A 336 24.06 -4.39 -4.70
N PHE A 337 24.94 -5.27 -5.15
CA PHE A 337 25.99 -5.82 -4.31
C PHE A 337 27.11 -4.80 -4.36
N GLY A 338 27.32 -4.07 -3.26
CA GLY A 338 28.45 -3.16 -3.17
C GLY A 338 29.71 -3.88 -3.64
N ARG A 339 30.52 -3.21 -4.46
CA ARG A 339 31.96 -3.43 -4.34
C ARG A 339 32.26 -2.88 -2.95
N ASP A 340 32.21 -3.75 -1.94
CA ASP A 340 32.85 -3.42 -0.66
C ASP A 340 34.23 -2.90 -1.04
N THR A 341 34.48 -1.67 -0.62
CA THR A 341 35.74 -0.95 -0.80
C THR A 341 36.88 -1.90 -0.50
N ARG A 342 37.50 -2.45 -1.55
CA ARG A 342 38.82 -3.04 -1.42
C ARG A 342 39.78 -1.88 -1.24
N ASN A 343 40.37 -1.87 -0.05
CA ASN A 343 41.43 -1.01 0.49
C ASN A 343 40.96 0.25 1.19
#